data_AF-A0A4Y7LQE2-F1
#
_entry.id   AF-A0A4Y7LQE2-F1
#
_cell.length_a   1.000
_cell.length_b   1.000
_cell.length_c   1.000
_cell.angle_alpha   90.00
_cell.angle_beta   90.00
_cell.angle_gamma   90.00
#
_symmetry.space_group_name_H-M   'P 1'
#
loop_
_entity.id
_entity.type
_entity.pdbx_description
1 polymer ?
#
loop_
_entity_poly.entity_id
_entity_poly.type
_entity_poly.pdbx_seq_one_letter_code
_entity_poly.pdbx_strand_id
1 'polypeptide(L)'
;MENWLKVCILVVIAASTTGNEEVSPAKLLFSKQILNKYLVEGMDIVIKYSLFNVGGTAALDVQLADNTFGPLDFDVVGGQLKVSLDRIPPGGNATHVVVLRPSRFGYFNFTAAEVSYLPSEDATEAQIGLSSEPGQGAIVPFKEYDRKFSPHLLDWISFAVMSMPSLALPFALWFSSKSKYELIMKQKKDLKQG
;
A
#
# COMPACT_ATOMS: atom_id res chain seq x y z
N MET A 1 -55.17 -30.44 15.93
CA MET A 1 -53.95 -30.08 16.69
C MET A 1 -52.76 -30.97 16.31
N GLU A 2 -52.95 -32.30 16.22
CA GLU A 2 -51.91 -33.27 15.86
C GLU A 2 -51.15 -32.98 14.55
N ASN A 3 -51.85 -32.58 13.49
CA ASN A 3 -51.23 -32.36 12.17
C ASN A 3 -50.35 -31.10 12.13
N TRP A 4 -50.66 -30.10 12.95
CA TRP A 4 -49.87 -28.87 13.06
C TRP A 4 -48.57 -29.12 13.84
N LEU A 5 -48.65 -29.94 14.90
CA LEU A 5 -47.49 -30.38 15.66
C LEU A 5 -46.50 -31.19 14.79
N LYS A 6 -47.02 -32.06 13.92
CA LYS A 6 -46.21 -32.84 12.96
C LYS A 6 -45.50 -31.96 11.93
N VAL A 7 -46.16 -30.91 11.43
CA VAL A 7 -45.56 -29.94 10.50
C VAL A 7 -44.45 -29.14 11.18
N CYS A 8 -44.66 -28.68 12.43
CA CYS A 8 -43.62 -28.00 13.20
C CYS A 8 -42.40 -28.89 13.44
N ILE A 9 -42.59 -30.17 13.77
CA ILE A 9 -41.50 -31.13 13.95
C ILE A 9 -40.72 -31.35 12.65
N LEU A 10 -41.41 -31.45 11.51
CA LEU A 10 -40.77 -31.58 10.19
C LEU A 10 -39.94 -30.35 9.80
N VAL A 11 -40.43 -29.14 10.10
CA VAL A 11 -39.70 -27.89 9.84
C VAL A 11 -38.48 -27.75 10.75
N VAL A 12 -38.58 -28.16 12.02
CA VAL A 12 -37.44 -28.15 12.96
C VAL A 12 -36.37 -29.17 12.54
N ILE A 13 -36.78 -30.37 12.09
CA ILE A 13 -35.83 -31.38 11.59
C ILE A 13 -35.15 -30.88 10.31
N ALA A 14 -35.89 -30.32 9.35
CA ALA A 14 -35.33 -29.77 8.12
C ALA A 14 -34.37 -28.59 8.37
N ALA A 15 -34.65 -27.76 9.39
CA ALA A 15 -33.75 -26.67 9.80
C ALA A 15 -32.49 -27.17 10.54
N SER A 16 -32.55 -28.35 11.17
CA SER A 16 -31.39 -28.97 11.83
C SER A 16 -30.46 -29.72 10.86
N THR A 17 -30.95 -30.10 9.68
CA THR A 17 -30.14 -30.81 8.66
C THR A 17 -29.33 -29.89 7.75
N THR A 18 -29.50 -28.58 7.81
CA THR A 18 -28.73 -27.60 7.01
C THR A 18 -27.32 -27.30 7.54
N GLY A 19 -26.85 -28.03 8.57
CA GLY A 19 -25.56 -27.76 9.23
C GLY A 19 -24.48 -28.82 9.02
N ASN A 20 -24.61 -29.73 8.06
CA ASN A 20 -23.55 -30.68 7.73
C ASN A 20 -22.81 -30.21 6.47
N GLU A 21 -22.20 -29.03 6.55
CA GLU A 21 -21.15 -28.68 5.60
C GLU A 21 -20.01 -29.67 5.83
N GLU A 22 -19.73 -30.53 4.85
CA GLU A 22 -18.47 -31.26 4.85
C GLU A 22 -17.36 -30.23 5.07
N VAL A 23 -16.62 -30.37 6.18
CA VAL A 23 -15.62 -29.38 6.56
C VAL A 23 -14.59 -29.33 5.44
N SER A 24 -14.71 -28.31 4.60
CA SER A 24 -13.86 -28.21 3.42
C SER A 24 -12.41 -28.04 3.87
N PRO A 25 -11.45 -28.76 3.25
CA PRO A 25 -10.04 -28.60 3.59
C PRO A 25 -9.60 -27.16 3.39
N ALA A 26 -8.52 -26.76 4.06
CA ALA A 26 -8.02 -25.40 3.99
C ALA A 26 -7.66 -25.08 2.54
N LYS A 27 -8.05 -23.88 2.11
CA LYS A 27 -7.76 -23.36 0.77
C LYS A 27 -7.22 -21.96 0.95
N LEU A 28 -5.97 -21.75 0.57
CA LEU A 28 -5.33 -20.45 0.68
C LEU A 28 -5.45 -19.67 -0.63
N LEU A 29 -6.00 -18.46 -0.54
CA LEU A 29 -5.84 -17.43 -1.55
C LEU A 29 -4.59 -16.63 -1.24
N PHE A 30 -3.75 -16.44 -2.25
CA PHE A 30 -2.50 -15.75 -2.08
C PHE A 30 -2.33 -14.61 -3.08
N SER A 31 -1.96 -13.43 -2.56
CA SER A 31 -1.72 -12.25 -3.37
C SER A 31 -0.39 -11.60 -3.03
N LYS A 32 0.39 -11.33 -4.08
CA LYS A 32 1.63 -10.55 -4.04
C LYS A 32 1.36 -9.19 -4.67
N GLN A 33 1.69 -8.12 -3.97
CA GLN A 33 1.49 -6.75 -4.42
C GLN A 33 2.73 -5.90 -4.16
N ILE A 34 3.12 -5.10 -5.14
CA ILE A 34 4.13 -4.07 -4.99
C ILE A 34 3.41 -2.78 -4.61
N LEU A 35 3.73 -2.21 -3.44
CA LEU A 35 2.99 -1.06 -2.92
C LEU A 35 3.49 0.28 -3.48
N ASN A 36 4.70 0.30 -4.04
CA ASN A 36 5.31 1.50 -4.59
C ASN A 36 4.74 1.83 -5.97
N LYS A 37 4.42 3.10 -6.20
CA LYS A 37 4.04 3.61 -7.52
C LYS A 37 5.23 3.75 -8.48
N TYR A 38 6.40 4.09 -7.93
CA TYR A 38 7.65 4.25 -8.68
C TYR A 38 8.70 3.35 -8.05
N LEU A 39 9.35 2.54 -8.89
CA LEU A 39 10.49 1.72 -8.50
C LEU A 39 11.75 2.45 -8.93
N VAL A 40 12.64 2.71 -7.99
CA VAL A 40 13.81 3.55 -8.21
C VAL A 40 15.03 2.85 -7.65
N GLU A 41 16.11 2.88 -8.42
CA GLU A 41 17.43 2.42 -7.99
C GLU A 41 17.83 3.07 -6.65
N GLY A 42 18.30 2.26 -5.70
CA GLY A 42 18.72 2.71 -4.39
C GLY A 42 17.61 3.13 -3.43
N MET A 43 16.33 3.03 -3.82
CA MET A 43 15.18 3.34 -2.96
C MET A 43 14.40 2.10 -2.56
N ASP A 44 13.78 2.15 -1.38
CA ASP A 44 13.08 1.01 -0.81
C ASP A 44 11.78 0.66 -1.58
N ILE A 45 11.71 -0.58 -2.05
CA ILE A 45 10.54 -1.23 -2.63
C ILE A 45 9.89 -2.10 -1.56
N VAL A 46 8.60 -1.88 -1.35
CA VAL A 46 7.79 -2.59 -0.36
C VAL A 46 6.89 -3.59 -1.08
N ILE A 47 7.07 -4.86 -0.76
CA ILE A 47 6.29 -5.97 -1.30
C ILE A 47 5.42 -6.53 -0.19
N LYS A 48 4.12 -6.61 -0.46
CA LYS A 48 3.12 -7.17 0.44
C LYS A 48 2.66 -8.52 -0.07
N TYR A 49 2.76 -9.51 0.80
CA TYR A 49 2.25 -10.86 0.64
C TYR A 49 1.03 -11.02 1.54
N SER A 50 -0.12 -11.36 0.97
CA SER A 50 -1.38 -11.52 1.71
C SER A 50 -1.93 -12.91 1.48
N LEU A 51 -2.01 -13.69 2.55
CA LEU A 51 -2.57 -15.04 2.58
C LEU A 51 -3.94 -14.98 3.26
N PHE A 52 -4.94 -15.60 2.65
CA PHE A 52 -6.29 -15.66 3.19
C PHE A 52 -6.84 -17.08 3.09
N ASN A 53 -7.31 -17.63 4.21
CA ASN A 53 -7.88 -18.97 4.23
C ASN A 53 -9.39 -18.93 3.98
N VAL A 54 -9.81 -19.46 2.84
CA VAL A 54 -11.22 -19.59 2.44
C VAL A 54 -11.80 -20.99 2.69
N GLY A 55 -11.01 -21.91 3.25
CA GLY A 55 -11.45 -23.26 3.60
C GLY A 55 -12.13 -23.35 4.97
N GLY A 56 -12.68 -24.51 5.27
CA GLY A 56 -13.34 -24.84 6.53
C GLY A 56 -12.40 -25.30 7.65
N THR A 57 -11.19 -25.76 7.32
CA THR A 57 -10.14 -26.12 8.29
C THR A 57 -9.02 -25.07 8.34
N ALA A 58 -8.17 -25.16 9.37
CA ALA A 58 -6.97 -24.33 9.45
C ALA A 58 -5.88 -24.87 8.51
N ALA A 59 -5.19 -23.96 7.81
CA ALA A 59 -3.96 -24.31 7.10
C ALA A 59 -2.80 -24.36 8.10
N LEU A 60 -1.97 -25.39 8.02
CA LEU A 60 -0.85 -25.63 8.93
C LEU A 60 0.48 -25.60 8.17
N ASP A 61 1.57 -25.31 8.90
CA ASP A 61 2.94 -25.24 8.38
C ASP A 61 3.02 -24.49 7.04
N VAL A 62 2.51 -23.26 7.05
CA VAL A 62 2.44 -22.43 5.85
C VAL A 62 3.82 -21.82 5.61
N GLN A 63 4.52 -22.27 4.58
CA GLN A 63 5.83 -21.77 4.20
C GLN A 63 5.71 -20.91 2.96
N LEU A 64 6.07 -19.64 3.10
CA LEU A 64 6.18 -18.68 2.00
C LEU A 64 7.64 -18.58 1.57
N ALA A 65 7.92 -18.73 0.28
CA ALA A 65 9.24 -18.52 -0.30
C ALA A 65 9.17 -17.74 -1.61
N ASP A 66 9.91 -16.63 -1.70
CA ASP A 66 10.04 -15.86 -2.92
C ASP A 66 11.49 -15.87 -3.41
N ASN A 67 11.73 -16.63 -4.50
CA ASN A 67 13.05 -16.80 -5.09
C ASN A 67 13.32 -15.80 -6.23
N THR A 68 12.42 -14.83 -6.46
CA THR A 68 12.54 -13.84 -7.55
C THR A 68 13.73 -12.90 -7.35
N PHE A 69 14.07 -12.59 -6.10
CA PHE A 69 14.98 -11.51 -5.76
C PHE A 69 16.37 -12.05 -5.42
N GLY A 70 17.29 -11.96 -6.38
CA GLY A 70 18.68 -12.34 -6.20
C GLY A 70 19.50 -11.26 -5.45
N PRO A 71 20.51 -11.66 -4.67
CA PRO A 71 21.34 -10.74 -3.88
C PRO A 71 22.27 -9.87 -4.73
N LEU A 72 22.38 -10.15 -6.05
CA LEU A 72 23.17 -9.34 -6.97
C LEU A 72 22.46 -8.05 -7.39
N ASP A 73 21.13 -8.09 -7.42
CA ASP A 73 20.30 -6.99 -7.93
C ASP A 73 19.45 -6.34 -6.83
N PHE A 74 19.19 -7.05 -5.73
CA PHE A 74 18.36 -6.59 -4.63
C PHE A 74 18.98 -6.88 -3.27
N ASP A 75 19.01 -5.86 -2.42
CA ASP A 75 19.36 -5.97 -1.01
C ASP A 75 18.09 -6.08 -0.15
N VAL A 76 18.05 -7.06 0.75
CA VAL A 76 16.94 -7.19 1.71
C VAL A 76 17.19 -6.23 2.87
N VAL A 77 16.43 -5.13 2.92
CA VAL A 77 16.54 -4.10 3.97
C VAL A 77 15.68 -4.48 5.19
N GLY A 78 14.55 -5.14 4.96
CA GLY A 78 13.64 -5.53 6.04
C GLY A 78 12.76 -6.72 5.67
N GLY A 79 12.40 -7.49 6.69
CA GLY A 79 11.63 -8.73 6.51
C GLY A 79 12.49 -9.88 6.00
N GLN A 80 11.84 -10.93 5.52
CA GLN A 80 12.48 -12.15 5.05
C GLN A 80 11.77 -12.66 3.79
N LEU A 81 12.51 -13.10 2.78
CA LEU A 81 11.95 -13.69 1.56
C LEU A 81 11.43 -15.13 1.76
N LYS A 82 11.81 -15.75 2.88
CA LYS A 82 11.33 -17.06 3.32
C LYS A 82 10.78 -16.93 4.73
N VAL A 83 9.53 -17.32 4.93
CA VAL A 83 8.84 -17.24 6.23
C VAL A 83 7.99 -18.48 6.42
N SER A 84 8.05 -19.06 7.62
CA SER A 84 7.14 -20.12 8.06
C SER A 84 6.12 -19.55 9.05
N LEU A 85 4.86 -19.93 8.86
CA LEU A 85 3.74 -19.58 9.72
C LEU A 85 3.09 -20.88 10.20
N ASP A 86 2.97 -21.06 11.51
CA ASP A 86 2.51 -22.34 12.06
C ASP A 86 1.08 -22.68 11.67
N ARG A 87 0.19 -21.66 11.66
CA ARG A 87 -1.24 -21.87 11.44
C ARG A 87 -1.95 -20.62 10.92
N ILE A 88 -2.86 -20.81 9.96
CA ILE A 88 -3.84 -19.81 9.54
C ILE A 88 -5.26 -20.37 9.75
N PRO A 89 -6.05 -19.81 10.68
CA PRO A 89 -7.39 -20.32 10.99
C PRO A 89 -8.34 -20.15 9.79
N PRO A 90 -9.46 -20.89 9.73
CA PRO A 90 -10.49 -20.70 8.70
C PRO A 90 -11.06 -19.28 8.76
N GLY A 91 -11.18 -18.63 7.60
CA GLY A 91 -11.56 -17.21 7.51
C GLY A 91 -10.48 -16.23 8.02
N GLY A 92 -9.30 -16.71 8.39
CA GLY A 92 -8.18 -15.90 8.86
C GLY A 92 -7.30 -15.34 7.75
N ASN A 93 -6.60 -14.25 8.05
CA ASN A 93 -5.62 -13.63 7.17
C ASN A 93 -4.23 -13.57 7.82
N ALA A 94 -3.19 -13.79 7.02
CA ALA A 94 -1.81 -13.53 7.40
C ALA A 94 -1.18 -12.61 6.35
N THR A 95 -0.52 -11.56 6.81
CA THR A 95 0.16 -10.60 5.92
C THR A 95 1.62 -10.51 6.27
N HIS A 96 2.47 -10.67 5.27
CA HIS A 96 3.91 -10.53 5.39
C HIS A 96 4.40 -9.42 4.46
N VAL A 97 5.37 -8.64 4.92
CA VAL A 97 5.91 -7.51 4.17
C VAL A 97 7.43 -7.62 4.11
N VAL A 98 7.97 -7.46 2.91
CA VAL A 98 9.40 -7.43 2.67
C VAL A 98 9.77 -6.09 2.04
N VAL A 99 10.85 -5.51 2.54
CA VAL A 99 11.43 -4.27 2.02
C VAL A 99 12.74 -4.61 1.35
N LEU A 100 12.79 -4.36 0.04
CA LEU A 100 13.93 -4.62 -0.82
C LEU A 100 14.48 -3.29 -1.33
N ARG A 101 15.79 -3.20 -1.53
CA ARG A 101 16.42 -2.06 -2.19
C ARG A 101 17.11 -2.54 -3.46
N PRO A 102 16.70 -2.08 -4.66
CA PRO A 102 17.35 -2.48 -5.89
C PRO A 102 18.68 -1.75 -6.05
N SER A 103 19.72 -2.51 -6.37
CA SER A 103 21.09 -1.99 -6.53
C SER A 103 21.37 -1.51 -7.95
N ARG A 104 20.49 -1.85 -8.91
CA ARG A 104 20.62 -1.50 -10.33
C ARG A 104 19.28 -1.10 -10.94
N PHE A 105 19.34 -0.18 -11.91
CA PHE A 105 18.20 0.16 -12.76
C PHE A 105 18.04 -0.83 -13.92
N GLY A 106 16.82 -0.95 -14.45
CA GLY A 106 16.50 -1.85 -15.57
C GLY A 106 15.10 -2.44 -15.51
N TYR A 107 14.81 -3.37 -16.42
CA TYR A 107 13.58 -4.14 -16.40
C TYR A 107 13.79 -5.42 -15.61
N PHE A 108 12.95 -5.62 -14.59
CA PHE A 108 12.99 -6.80 -13.73
C PHE A 108 11.65 -7.51 -13.78
N ASN A 109 11.70 -8.84 -13.73
CA ASN A 109 10.50 -9.67 -13.72
C ASN A 109 10.13 -10.01 -12.28
N PHE A 110 8.99 -9.52 -11.83
CA PHE A 110 8.43 -9.84 -10.53
C PHE A 110 7.54 -11.08 -10.68
N THR A 111 8.13 -12.25 -10.56
CA THR A 111 7.46 -13.56 -10.68
C THR A 111 6.64 -13.93 -9.44
N ALA A 112 5.85 -15.00 -9.50
CA ALA A 112 5.11 -15.50 -8.35
C ALA A 112 6.02 -15.92 -7.20
N ALA A 113 5.56 -15.72 -5.98
CA ALA A 113 6.08 -16.40 -4.80
C ALA A 113 5.40 -17.76 -4.64
N GLU A 114 6.14 -18.72 -4.10
CA GLU A 114 5.66 -20.07 -3.80
C GLU A 114 5.19 -20.13 -2.35
N VAL A 115 4.04 -20.77 -2.13
CA VAL A 115 3.49 -21.05 -0.80
C VAL A 115 3.19 -22.53 -0.70
N SER A 116 3.77 -23.21 0.28
CA SER A 116 3.38 -24.57 0.65
C SER A 116 2.63 -24.58 1.97
N TYR A 117 1.65 -25.47 2.12
CA TYR A 117 0.89 -25.64 3.36
C TYR A 117 0.23 -27.01 3.46
N LEU A 118 -0.09 -27.42 4.68
CA LEU A 118 -0.90 -28.60 4.96
C LEU A 118 -2.38 -28.21 5.07
N PRO A 119 -3.29 -28.82 4.29
CA PRO A 119 -4.70 -28.43 4.23
C PRO A 119 -5.54 -28.89 5.45
N SER A 120 -5.06 -29.86 6.22
CA SER A 120 -5.69 -30.35 7.47
C SER A 120 -4.65 -30.99 8.38
N GLU A 121 -4.99 -31.24 9.64
CA GLU A 121 -4.10 -31.91 10.62
C GLU A 121 -3.73 -33.34 10.20
N ASP A 122 -4.65 -34.04 9.52
CA ASP A 122 -4.44 -35.41 9.03
C ASP A 122 -3.75 -35.47 7.65
N ALA A 123 -3.52 -34.32 7.01
CA ALA A 123 -2.93 -34.29 5.68
C ALA A 123 -1.43 -34.59 5.74
N THR A 124 -0.99 -35.61 4.99
CA THR A 124 0.43 -35.97 4.88
C THR A 124 1.14 -35.23 3.74
N GLU A 125 0.37 -34.77 2.74
CA GLU A 125 0.91 -34.07 1.57
C GLU A 125 0.70 -32.56 1.66
N ALA A 126 1.79 -31.81 1.47
CA ALA A 126 1.74 -30.36 1.37
C ALA A 126 1.21 -29.92 0.00
N GLN A 127 0.24 -29.01 0.01
CA GLN A 127 -0.23 -28.35 -1.20
C GLN A 127 0.69 -27.17 -1.52
N ILE A 128 1.03 -27.03 -2.79
CA ILE A 128 1.85 -25.93 -3.30
C ILE A 128 0.96 -25.00 -4.12
N GLY A 129 1.00 -23.72 -3.78
CA GLY A 129 0.31 -22.64 -4.47
C GLY A 129 1.29 -21.57 -4.93
N LEU A 130 0.91 -20.86 -5.99
CA LEU A 130 1.65 -19.72 -6.51
C LEU A 130 0.88 -18.42 -6.25
N SER A 131 1.63 -17.35 -6.00
CA SER A 131 1.07 -16.02 -5.83
C SER A 131 0.62 -15.39 -7.15
N SER A 132 -0.11 -14.29 -7.04
CA SER A 132 -0.25 -13.36 -8.16
C SER A 132 1.12 -12.90 -8.67
N GLU A 133 1.25 -12.67 -9.97
CA GLU A 133 2.48 -12.17 -10.58
C GLU A 133 2.29 -10.71 -10.98
N PRO A 134 2.97 -9.76 -10.33
CA PRO A 134 2.92 -8.35 -10.74
C PRO A 134 3.45 -8.12 -12.17
N GLY A 135 4.27 -9.04 -12.69
CA GLY A 135 4.81 -8.98 -14.05
C GLY A 135 6.12 -8.22 -14.13
N GLN A 136 6.42 -7.68 -15.32
CA GLN A 136 7.64 -6.91 -15.53
C GLN A 136 7.50 -5.48 -14.99
N GLY A 137 8.41 -5.07 -14.10
CA GLY A 137 8.50 -3.71 -13.59
C GLY A 137 9.80 -3.03 -14.01
N ALA A 138 9.70 -1.77 -14.42
CA ALA A 138 10.85 -0.93 -14.74
C ALA A 138 11.35 -0.22 -13.49
N ILE A 139 12.59 -0.50 -13.10
CA ILE A 139 13.31 0.24 -12.06
C ILE A 139 14.03 1.41 -12.73
N VAL A 140 13.63 2.61 -12.37
CA VAL A 140 14.14 3.86 -12.94
C VAL A 140 15.46 4.24 -12.27
N PRO A 141 16.46 4.77 -13.00
CA PRO A 141 17.68 5.29 -12.39
C PRO A 141 17.37 6.43 -11.43
N PHE A 142 18.07 6.48 -10.30
CA PHE A 142 17.85 7.51 -9.28
C PHE A 142 17.98 8.94 -9.86
N LYS A 143 18.99 9.17 -10.71
CA LYS A 143 19.23 10.46 -11.35
C LYS A 143 18.05 10.95 -12.20
N GLU A 144 17.37 10.03 -12.90
CA GLU A 144 16.22 10.40 -13.72
C GLU A 144 14.99 10.70 -12.87
N TYR A 145 14.79 9.90 -11.82
CA TYR A 145 13.74 10.13 -10.84
C TYR A 145 13.92 11.48 -10.14
N ASP A 146 15.13 11.76 -9.63
CA ASP A 146 15.46 13.03 -8.97
C ASP A 146 15.21 14.22 -9.90
N ARG A 147 15.65 14.17 -11.16
CA ARG A 147 15.36 15.27 -12.11
C ARG A 147 13.84 15.54 -12.30
N LYS A 148 13.00 14.50 -12.25
CA LYS A 148 11.54 14.63 -12.47
C LYS A 148 10.78 15.04 -11.21
N PHE A 149 11.26 14.63 -10.04
CA PHE A 149 10.53 14.76 -8.78
C PHE A 149 11.26 15.61 -7.72
N SER A 150 12.45 16.14 -8.02
CA SER A 150 13.21 16.98 -7.09
C SER A 150 12.50 18.31 -6.87
N PRO A 151 12.22 18.68 -5.61
CA PRO A 151 11.74 20.00 -5.28
C PRO A 151 12.88 20.99 -5.48
N HIS A 152 12.79 21.82 -6.52
CA HIS A 152 13.77 22.88 -6.82
C HIS A 152 13.60 24.08 -5.86
N LEU A 153 13.49 23.81 -4.55
CA LEU A 153 13.09 24.79 -3.54
C LEU A 153 14.08 25.95 -3.46
N LEU A 154 15.39 25.67 -3.51
CA LEU A 154 16.41 26.71 -3.48
C LEU A 154 16.38 27.59 -4.73
N ASP A 155 16.06 27.02 -5.89
CA ASP A 155 15.93 27.79 -7.13
C ASP A 155 14.69 28.70 -7.07
N TRP A 156 13.58 28.19 -6.52
CA TRP A 156 12.38 29.01 -6.27
C TRP A 156 12.63 30.14 -5.27
N ILE A 157 13.37 29.87 -4.19
CA ILE A 157 13.76 30.90 -3.22
C ILE A 157 14.66 31.93 -3.88
N SER A 158 15.65 31.50 -4.67
CA SER A 158 16.55 32.40 -5.39
C SER A 158 15.77 33.29 -6.35
N PHE A 159 14.82 32.72 -7.11
CA PHE A 159 13.93 33.48 -7.98
C PHE A 159 13.07 34.49 -7.20
N ALA A 160 12.51 34.10 -6.05
CA ALA A 160 11.73 35.00 -5.20
C ALA A 160 12.59 36.17 -4.69
N VAL A 161 13.81 35.90 -4.22
CA VAL A 161 14.74 36.93 -3.73
C VAL A 161 15.18 37.87 -4.85
N MET A 162 15.46 37.35 -6.05
CA MET A 162 15.89 38.16 -7.19
C MET A 162 14.76 39.02 -7.77
N SER A 163 13.51 38.56 -7.71
CA SER A 163 12.33 39.31 -8.17
C SER A 163 11.75 40.25 -7.11
N MET A 164 12.12 40.07 -5.83
CA MET A 164 11.63 40.92 -4.75
C MET A 164 11.93 42.42 -4.94
N PRO A 165 13.14 42.87 -5.34
CA PRO A 165 13.39 44.30 -5.50
C PRO A 165 12.49 44.97 -6.54
N SER A 166 12.21 44.30 -7.65
CA SER A 166 11.36 44.85 -8.71
C SER A 166 9.88 44.91 -8.34
N LEU A 167 9.42 44.09 -7.39
CA LEU A 167 8.04 44.11 -6.86
C LEU A 167 7.91 45.00 -5.62
N ALA A 168 8.86 44.90 -4.69
CA ALA A 168 8.81 45.56 -3.39
C ALA A 168 9.06 47.07 -3.48
N LEU A 169 9.99 47.53 -4.32
CA LEU A 169 10.28 48.96 -4.45
C LEU A 169 9.07 49.75 -5.00
N PRO A 170 8.44 49.37 -6.13
CA PRO A 170 7.25 50.07 -6.62
C PRO A 170 6.08 49.98 -5.65
N PHE A 171 5.89 48.82 -5.00
CA PHE A 171 4.84 48.64 -4.00
C PHE A 171 5.04 49.55 -2.79
N ALA A 172 6.26 49.65 -2.24
CA ALA A 172 6.56 50.52 -1.11
C ALA A 172 6.33 51.99 -1.46
N LEU A 173 6.77 52.42 -2.64
CA LEU A 173 6.53 53.77 -3.14
C LEU A 173 5.03 54.07 -3.27
N TRP A 174 4.26 53.18 -3.90
CA TRP A 174 2.81 53.30 -4.04
C TRP A 174 2.09 53.30 -2.69
N PHE A 175 2.46 52.40 -1.78
CA PHE A 175 1.83 52.31 -0.47
C PHE A 175 2.05 53.58 0.35
N SER A 176 3.28 54.12 0.31
CA SER A 176 3.62 55.37 0.98
C SER A 176 2.85 56.56 0.40
N SER A 177 2.62 56.61 -0.92
CA SER A 177 1.88 57.70 -1.56
C SER A 177 0.39 57.59 -1.25
N LYS A 178 -0.21 56.42 -1.42
CA LYS A 178 -1.62 56.15 -1.11
C LYS A 178 -1.95 56.50 0.34
N SER A 179 -1.13 56.05 1.30
CA SER A 179 -1.35 56.34 2.72
C SER A 179 -1.33 57.86 3.01
N LYS A 180 -0.41 58.62 2.39
CA LYS A 180 -0.38 60.08 2.52
C LYS A 180 -1.64 60.74 1.94
N TYR A 181 -2.10 60.32 0.76
CA TYR A 181 -3.31 60.87 0.15
C TYR A 181 -4.57 60.57 0.99
N GLU A 182 -4.68 59.36 1.54
CA GLU A 182 -5.80 59.00 2.42
C GLU A 182 -5.84 59.84 3.70
N LEU A 183 -4.67 60.11 4.32
CA LEU A 183 -4.57 60.97 5.49
C LEU A 183 -4.99 62.41 5.20
N ILE A 184 -4.51 62.98 4.08
CA ILE A 184 -4.88 64.35 3.66
C ILE A 184 -6.38 64.43 3.36
N MET A 185 -6.94 63.44 2.66
CA MET A 185 -8.38 63.36 2.39
C MET A 185 -9.20 63.28 3.69
N LYS A 186 -8.73 62.53 4.68
CA LYS A 186 -9.38 62.41 5.99
C LYS A 186 -9.35 63.72 6.76
N GLN A 187 -8.19 64.37 6.87
CA GLN A 187 -8.05 65.70 7.50
C GLN A 187 -8.95 66.75 6.83
N LYS A 188 -9.01 66.77 5.49
CA LYS A 188 -9.87 67.70 4.75
C LYS A 188 -11.36 67.44 4.97
N LYS A 189 -11.74 66.19 5.25
CA LYS A 189 -13.12 65.81 5.57
C LYS A 189 -13.49 66.25 6.99
N ASP A 190 -12.59 66.05 7.95
CA ASP A 190 -12.77 66.47 9.35
C ASP A 190 -12.88 68.00 9.46
N LEU A 191 -12.06 68.74 8.70
CA LEU A 191 -12.09 70.21 8.66
C LEU A 191 -13.34 70.81 8.00
N LYS A 192 -14.09 70.01 7.23
CA LYS A 192 -15.37 70.42 6.61
C LYS A 192 -16.59 70.07 7.46
N GLN A 193 -16.42 69.26 8.51
CA GLN A 193 -17.51 68.79 9.38
C GLN A 193 -17.54 69.45 10.76
N GLY A 194 -16.47 70.15 11.16
CA GLY A 194 -16.47 71.10 12.28
C GLY A 194 -16.80 72.51 11.82
#